data_AF-A0AAX2R8U0-F1
#
_entry.id   AF-A0AAX2R8U0-F1
#
_cell.length_a   1.000
_cell.length_b   1.000
_cell.length_c   1.000
_cell.angle_alpha   90.00
_cell.angle_beta   90.00
_cell.angle_gamma   90.00
#
_symmetry.space_group_name_H-M   'P 1'
#
loop_
_entity.id
_entity.type
_entity.pdbx_description
1 polymer ?
#
loop_
_entity_poly.entity_id
_entity_poly.type
_entity_poly.pdbx_seq_one_letter_code
_entity_poly.pdbx_strand_id
1 'polypeptide(L)'
;MPRRVTLTDRQKDALLRLPTSQTDLLKHYTLSDEDLGHIRLRRRAHNRFGFALQLCVLRYPGRVLAPGELIPAEVIEFIGAQLGLGADDLVDYAAREETRHEHLAELRGLYGFRTFSGRGASELKEWLFREAEMAVSNEDIARRFVAECRRTRTVLPATSTIERLCAAALVDAERRIETRIASRLPMSIREQLLALLEETADDRVTRFVWLRQFEPGSNSSSANRLLDRLEYLQRIDLPEDLLAGVPAHRVTRLRRQGERYYADGMRDLPED
;
A
#
# COMPACT_ATOMS: atom_id res chain seq x y z
N MET A 1 -6.14 -5.64 -17.33
CA MET A 1 -6.64 -6.21 -16.05
C MET A 1 -5.82 -5.66 -14.90
N PRO A 2 -6.41 -5.22 -13.77
CA PRO A 2 -5.62 -4.78 -12.62
C PRO A 2 -4.75 -5.95 -12.13
N ARG A 3 -3.42 -5.81 -12.16
CA ARG A 3 -2.51 -6.77 -11.55
C ARG A 3 -2.95 -6.96 -10.10
N ARG A 4 -3.27 -8.20 -9.72
CA ARG A 4 -3.63 -8.55 -8.34
C ARG A 4 -2.48 -8.12 -7.43
N VAL A 5 -2.66 -7.00 -6.73
CA VAL A 5 -1.83 -6.68 -5.58
C VAL A 5 -2.27 -7.61 -4.48
N THR A 6 -1.55 -8.71 -4.34
CA THR A 6 -1.78 -9.69 -3.28
C THR A 6 -0.78 -9.39 -2.18
N LEU A 7 -1.28 -8.95 -1.02
CA LEU A 7 -0.46 -8.95 0.18
C LEU A 7 -0.23 -10.41 0.59
N THR A 8 0.97 -10.73 1.08
CA THR A 8 1.19 -12.07 1.66
C THR A 8 0.39 -12.20 2.95
N ASP A 9 0.10 -13.42 3.39
CA ASP A 9 -0.64 -13.64 4.65
C ASP A 9 0.09 -13.02 5.85
N ARG A 10 1.43 -13.07 5.84
CA ARG A 10 2.26 -12.39 6.84
C ARG A 10 2.07 -10.86 6.81
N GLN A 11 1.94 -10.25 5.63
CA GLN A 11 1.68 -8.82 5.51
C GLN A 11 0.28 -8.46 5.97
N LYS A 12 -0.72 -9.29 5.65
CA LYS A 12 -2.11 -9.11 6.13
C LYS A 12 -2.18 -9.19 7.64
N ASP A 13 -1.54 -10.21 8.22
CA ASP A 13 -1.44 -10.38 9.66
C ASP A 13 -0.75 -9.17 10.32
N ALA A 14 0.38 -8.73 9.78
CA ALA A 14 1.10 -7.57 10.31
C ALA A 14 0.25 -6.26 10.34
N LEU A 15 -0.74 -6.12 9.45
CA LEU A 15 -1.64 -4.97 9.42
C LEU A 15 -2.78 -5.06 10.45
N LEU A 16 -3.21 -6.28 10.81
CA LEU A 16 -4.48 -6.54 11.47
C LEU A 16 -4.36 -7.31 12.79
N ARG A 17 -3.18 -7.82 13.13
CA ARG A 17 -2.95 -8.57 14.38
C ARG A 17 -3.11 -7.68 15.61
N LEU A 18 -3.55 -8.29 16.70
CA LEU A 18 -3.58 -7.63 18.00
C LEU A 18 -2.12 -7.47 18.51
N PRO A 19 -1.80 -6.37 19.21
CA PRO A 19 -0.48 -6.17 19.79
C PRO A 19 -0.28 -7.17 20.94
N THR A 20 0.88 -7.81 20.97
CA THR A 20 1.29 -8.74 22.04
C THR A 20 2.54 -8.26 22.78
N SER A 21 3.28 -7.29 22.22
CA SER A 21 4.43 -6.71 22.90
C SER A 21 3.97 -5.76 24.00
N GLN A 22 4.65 -5.76 25.14
CA GLN A 22 4.34 -4.86 26.25
C GLN A 22 4.38 -3.39 25.81
N THR A 23 5.33 -3.02 24.96
CA THR A 23 5.46 -1.65 24.42
C THR A 23 4.23 -1.25 23.58
N ASP A 24 3.75 -2.13 22.71
CA ASP A 24 2.58 -1.84 21.87
C ASP A 24 1.30 -1.79 22.71
N LEU A 25 1.16 -2.68 23.71
CA LEU A 25 0.04 -2.70 24.65
C LEU A 25 -0.02 -1.40 25.46
N LEU A 26 1.10 -0.97 26.07
CA LEU A 26 1.18 0.30 26.79
C LEU A 26 0.80 1.49 25.91
N LYS A 27 1.25 1.48 24.65
CA LYS A 27 1.01 2.56 23.69
C LYS A 27 -0.45 2.65 23.24
N HIS A 28 -1.10 1.50 23.04
CA HIS A 28 -2.38 1.46 22.33
C HIS A 28 -3.57 1.06 23.21
N TYR A 29 -3.35 0.27 24.26
CA TYR A 29 -4.40 -0.42 25.03
C TYR A 29 -4.53 0.11 26.47
N THR A 30 -3.78 1.16 26.82
CA THR A 30 -3.97 1.86 28.10
C THR A 30 -5.29 2.64 28.06
N LEU A 31 -6.15 2.38 29.04
CA LEU A 31 -7.47 2.99 29.22
C LEU A 31 -7.34 4.25 30.07
N SER A 32 -7.93 5.34 29.60
CA SER A 32 -8.03 6.59 30.37
C SER A 32 -9.09 6.50 31.46
N ASP A 33 -9.12 7.47 32.38
CA ASP A 33 -10.19 7.56 33.37
C ASP A 33 -11.58 7.73 32.73
N GLU A 34 -11.66 8.44 31.61
CA GLU A 34 -12.88 8.58 30.80
C GLU A 34 -13.32 7.21 30.25
N ASP A 35 -12.38 6.44 29.71
CA ASP A 35 -12.65 5.09 29.21
C ASP A 35 -13.21 4.19 30.31
N LEU A 36 -12.54 4.19 31.47
CA LEU A 36 -12.94 3.43 32.64
C LEU A 36 -14.32 3.88 33.13
N GLY A 37 -14.62 5.19 33.07
CA GLY A 37 -15.95 5.74 33.35
C GLY A 37 -17.03 5.12 32.46
N HIS A 38 -16.83 5.12 31.14
CA HIS A 38 -17.76 4.50 30.18
C HIS A 38 -17.87 2.99 30.35
N ILE A 39 -16.75 2.30 30.60
CA ILE A 39 -16.71 0.84 30.79
C ILE A 39 -17.52 0.45 32.03
N ARG A 40 -17.41 1.19 33.14
CA ARG A 40 -18.12 0.91 34.40
C ARG A 40 -19.64 0.98 34.28
N LEU A 41 -20.18 1.63 33.24
CA LEU A 41 -21.62 1.66 32.97
C LEU A 41 -22.17 0.29 32.53
N ARG A 42 -21.32 -0.62 32.06
CA ARG A 42 -21.74 -1.96 31.63
C ARG A 42 -22.02 -2.86 32.84
N ARG A 43 -23.17 -3.53 32.80
CA ARG A 43 -23.52 -4.54 33.81
C ARG A 43 -22.74 -5.83 33.56
N ARG A 44 -22.23 -6.45 34.64
CA ARG A 44 -21.45 -7.72 34.66
C ARG A 44 -20.01 -7.58 34.16
N ALA A 45 -19.14 -8.47 34.65
CA ALA A 45 -17.71 -8.45 34.33
C ALA A 45 -17.43 -8.67 32.83
N HIS A 46 -18.05 -9.67 32.20
CA HIS A 46 -17.86 -9.95 30.78
C HIS A 46 -18.23 -8.80 29.84
N ASN A 47 -19.27 -8.02 30.16
CA ASN A 47 -19.61 -6.87 29.32
C ASN A 47 -18.62 -5.71 29.50
N ARG A 48 -18.14 -5.47 30.73
CA ARG A 48 -17.10 -4.48 30.99
C ARG A 48 -15.81 -4.83 30.26
N PHE A 49 -15.38 -6.10 30.37
CA PHE A 49 -14.20 -6.61 29.68
C PHE A 49 -14.39 -6.52 28.17
N GLY A 50 -15.47 -7.07 27.63
CA GLY A 50 -15.73 -7.10 26.20
C GLY A 50 -15.85 -5.70 25.58
N PHE A 51 -16.46 -4.74 26.28
CA PHE A 51 -16.52 -3.35 25.86
C PHE A 51 -15.12 -2.71 25.80
N ALA A 52 -14.28 -2.93 26.82
CA ALA A 52 -12.90 -2.46 26.84
C ALA A 52 -12.06 -3.09 25.71
N LEU A 53 -12.21 -4.40 25.49
CA LEU A 53 -11.53 -5.11 24.41
C LEU A 53 -11.92 -4.55 23.04
N GLN A 54 -13.21 -4.35 22.76
CA GLN A 54 -13.64 -3.74 21.50
C GLN A 54 -13.09 -2.31 21.33
N LEU A 55 -13.08 -1.49 22.39
CA LEU A 55 -12.49 -0.16 22.35
C LEU A 55 -11.00 -0.22 21.96
N CYS A 56 -10.23 -1.10 22.60
CA CYS A 56 -8.81 -1.28 22.31
C CYS A 56 -8.59 -1.71 20.84
N VAL A 57 -9.34 -2.69 20.34
CA VAL A 57 -9.23 -3.18 18.95
C VAL A 57 -9.62 -2.11 17.92
N LEU A 58 -10.61 -1.26 18.23
CA LEU A 58 -10.99 -0.10 17.41
C LEU A 58 -9.93 1.00 17.40
N ARG A 59 -9.19 1.19 18.50
CA ARG A 59 -8.05 2.13 18.54
C ARG A 59 -6.87 1.60 17.76
N TYR A 60 -6.55 0.33 17.97
CA TYR A 60 -5.48 -0.37 17.28
C TYR A 60 -5.78 -1.88 17.22
N PRO A 61 -5.75 -2.52 16.04
CA PRO A 61 -5.23 -2.00 14.78
C PRO A 61 -6.20 -1.11 13.99
N GLY A 62 -7.41 -0.85 14.49
CA GLY A 62 -8.38 0.04 13.83
C GLY A 62 -9.60 -0.68 13.24
N ARG A 63 -9.89 -1.91 13.67
CA ARG A 63 -10.92 -2.77 13.06
C ARG A 63 -11.95 -3.23 14.09
N VAL A 64 -12.96 -3.95 13.61
CA VAL A 64 -13.90 -4.66 14.48
C VAL A 64 -13.27 -5.99 14.92
N LEU A 65 -13.52 -6.36 16.18
CA LEU A 65 -13.19 -7.69 16.71
C LEU A 65 -14.08 -8.75 16.04
N ALA A 66 -13.49 -9.77 15.41
CA ALA A 66 -14.25 -10.77 14.69
C ALA A 66 -14.98 -11.75 15.64
N PRO A 67 -16.14 -12.30 15.23
CA PRO A 67 -16.81 -13.36 16.00
C PRO A 67 -15.89 -14.56 16.23
N GLY A 68 -15.80 -15.04 17.48
CA GLY A 68 -14.93 -16.17 17.85
C GLY A 68 -13.42 -15.93 17.71
N GLU A 69 -12.96 -14.69 17.51
CA GLU A 69 -11.54 -14.38 17.39
C GLU A 69 -10.78 -14.74 18.68
N LEU A 70 -9.69 -15.49 18.53
CA LEU A 70 -8.81 -15.85 19.65
C LEU A 70 -8.03 -14.62 20.10
N ILE A 71 -8.18 -14.27 21.38
CA ILE A 71 -7.49 -13.13 21.98
C ILE A 71 -6.20 -13.61 22.65
N PRO A 72 -5.03 -13.03 22.33
CA PRO A 72 -3.77 -13.38 22.99
C PRO A 72 -3.85 -13.16 24.51
N ALA A 73 -3.19 -14.02 25.28
CA ALA A 73 -3.19 -13.95 26.74
C ALA A 73 -2.65 -12.61 27.24
N GLU A 74 -1.62 -12.05 26.57
CA GLU A 74 -1.02 -10.77 26.90
C GLU A 74 -2.03 -9.62 26.81
N VAL A 75 -2.95 -9.67 25.84
CA VAL A 75 -4.04 -8.69 25.70
C VAL A 75 -5.05 -8.85 26.83
N ILE A 76 -5.44 -10.08 27.14
CA ILE A 76 -6.41 -10.40 28.20
C ILE A 76 -5.86 -9.93 29.55
N GLU A 77 -4.64 -10.31 29.89
CA GLU A 77 -3.99 -9.92 31.15
C GLU A 77 -3.83 -8.40 31.26
N PHE A 78 -3.40 -7.74 30.18
CA PHE A 78 -3.19 -6.29 30.18
C PHE A 78 -4.48 -5.49 30.35
N ILE A 79 -5.57 -5.89 29.70
CA ILE A 79 -6.87 -5.23 29.86
C ILE A 79 -7.49 -5.61 31.22
N GLY A 80 -7.43 -6.89 31.60
CA GLY A 80 -7.95 -7.39 32.87
C GLY A 80 -7.34 -6.68 34.08
N ALA A 81 -6.02 -6.47 34.08
CA ALA A 81 -5.32 -5.74 35.14
C ALA A 81 -5.84 -4.30 35.34
N GLN A 82 -6.19 -3.60 34.25
CA GLN A 82 -6.74 -2.24 34.31
C GLN A 82 -8.19 -2.21 34.83
N LEU A 83 -8.93 -3.31 34.65
CA LEU A 83 -10.33 -3.44 35.07
C LEU A 83 -10.49 -4.11 36.44
N GLY A 84 -9.43 -4.73 36.96
CA GLY A 84 -9.50 -5.61 38.12
C GLY A 84 -10.28 -6.91 37.84
N LEU A 85 -10.16 -7.44 36.63
CA LEU A 85 -10.87 -8.64 36.14
C LEU A 85 -9.88 -9.72 35.67
N GLY A 86 -10.31 -10.98 35.75
CA GLY A 86 -9.54 -12.14 35.30
C GLY A 86 -9.88 -12.58 33.87
N ALA A 87 -9.14 -13.55 33.34
CA ALA A 87 -9.41 -14.12 32.00
C ALA A 87 -10.79 -14.78 31.91
N ASP A 88 -11.23 -15.45 32.99
CA ASP A 88 -12.54 -16.12 33.06
C ASP A 88 -13.71 -15.14 32.89
N ASP A 89 -13.50 -13.87 33.26
CA ASP A 89 -14.52 -12.84 33.08
C ASP A 89 -14.80 -12.53 31.61
N LEU A 90 -13.93 -12.89 30.65
CA LEU A 90 -14.16 -12.65 29.22
C LEU A 90 -14.94 -13.78 28.53
N VAL A 91 -14.97 -14.98 29.09
CA VAL A 91 -15.44 -16.22 28.41
C VAL A 91 -16.87 -16.06 27.87
N ASP A 92 -17.78 -15.53 28.68
CA ASP A 92 -19.19 -15.38 28.32
C ASP A 92 -19.44 -14.28 27.28
N TYR A 93 -18.48 -13.36 27.07
CA TYR A 93 -18.64 -12.27 26.12
C TYR A 93 -18.67 -12.76 24.67
N ALA A 94 -17.93 -13.83 24.37
CA ALA A 94 -17.86 -14.40 23.02
C ALA A 94 -19.20 -15.00 22.55
N ALA A 95 -20.09 -15.37 23.48
CA ALA A 95 -21.30 -16.14 23.19
C ALA A 95 -22.50 -15.31 22.69
N ARG A 96 -22.52 -13.98 22.87
CA ARG A 96 -23.69 -13.14 22.55
C ARG A 96 -23.39 -12.10 21.48
N GLU A 97 -23.84 -12.37 20.26
CA GLU A 97 -23.66 -11.51 19.10
C GLU A 97 -24.37 -10.16 19.22
N GLU A 98 -25.58 -10.11 19.79
CA GLU A 98 -26.38 -8.89 19.93
C GLU A 98 -25.67 -7.83 20.81
N THR A 99 -25.20 -8.24 21.99
CA THR A 99 -24.47 -7.35 22.92
C THR A 99 -23.19 -6.80 22.31
N ARG A 100 -22.52 -7.57 21.44
CA ARG A 100 -21.31 -7.11 20.74
C ARG A 100 -21.62 -6.02 19.71
N HIS A 101 -22.73 -6.15 18.99
CA HIS A 101 -23.17 -5.14 18.03
C HIS A 101 -23.61 -3.85 18.73
N GLU A 102 -24.32 -3.96 19.85
CA GLU A 102 -24.69 -2.82 20.69
C GLU A 102 -23.46 -2.08 21.21
N HIS A 103 -22.48 -2.81 21.77
CA HIS A 103 -21.22 -2.23 22.23
C HIS A 103 -20.48 -1.51 21.09
N LEU A 104 -20.39 -2.12 19.91
CA LEU A 104 -19.74 -1.52 18.76
C LEU A 104 -20.44 -0.22 18.32
N ALA A 105 -21.78 -0.22 18.28
CA ALA A 105 -22.56 0.97 17.94
C ALA A 105 -22.34 2.09 18.95
N GLU A 106 -22.35 1.77 20.25
CA GLU A 106 -22.12 2.73 21.32
C GLU A 106 -20.68 3.28 21.29
N LEU A 107 -19.67 2.43 21.12
CA LEU A 107 -18.27 2.83 20.98
C LEU A 107 -18.07 3.79 19.80
N ARG A 108 -18.74 3.53 18.67
CA ARG A 108 -18.70 4.43 17.52
C ARG A 108 -19.29 5.80 17.83
N GLY A 109 -20.40 5.84 18.57
CA GLY A 109 -21.04 7.07 19.01
C GLY A 109 -20.16 7.87 19.98
N LEU A 110 -19.66 7.22 21.03
CA LEU A 110 -18.86 7.85 22.08
C LEU A 110 -17.51 8.38 21.58
N TYR A 111 -16.79 7.58 20.78
CA TYR A 111 -15.42 7.90 20.38
C TYR A 111 -15.31 8.42 18.94
N GLY A 112 -16.44 8.60 18.25
CA GLY A 112 -16.51 9.16 16.90
C GLY A 112 -15.94 8.25 15.80
N PHE A 113 -15.97 6.93 16.00
CA PHE A 113 -15.54 5.98 14.97
C PHE A 113 -16.56 5.89 13.83
N ARG A 114 -16.06 5.97 12.59
CA ARG A 114 -16.88 5.98 11.37
C ARG A 114 -16.74 4.66 10.63
N THR A 115 -17.81 4.19 10.00
CA THR A 115 -17.72 3.08 9.05
C THR A 115 -17.01 3.52 7.78
N PHE A 116 -16.33 2.59 7.11
CA PHE A 116 -15.80 2.81 5.77
C PHE A 116 -16.95 2.83 4.73
N SER A 117 -17.71 3.92 4.69
CA SER A 117 -18.83 4.11 3.77
C SER A 117 -19.04 5.59 3.41
N GLY A 118 -19.82 5.84 2.36
CA GLY A 118 -20.22 7.18 1.93
C GLY A 118 -19.03 8.13 1.70
N ARG A 119 -19.18 9.39 2.14
CA ARG A 119 -18.20 10.46 1.93
C ARG A 119 -16.82 10.15 2.55
N GLY A 120 -16.78 9.61 3.76
CA GLY A 120 -15.50 9.30 4.43
C GLY A 120 -14.70 8.24 3.68
N ALA A 121 -15.36 7.24 3.11
CA ALA A 121 -14.70 6.27 2.24
C ALA A 121 -14.20 6.89 0.94
N SER A 122 -14.93 7.86 0.36
CA SER A 122 -14.47 8.58 -0.84
C SER A 122 -13.22 9.42 -0.56
N GLU A 123 -13.20 10.19 0.53
CA GLU A 123 -12.05 11.00 0.94
C GLU A 123 -10.79 10.13 1.16
N LEU A 124 -10.95 8.96 1.79
CA LEU A 124 -9.86 8.00 1.98
C LEU A 124 -9.37 7.39 0.66
N LYS A 125 -10.26 7.14 -0.31
CA LYS A 125 -9.86 6.67 -1.64
C LYS A 125 -9.09 7.75 -2.39
N GLU A 126 -9.56 8.99 -2.38
CA GLU A 126 -8.85 10.12 -3.02
C GLU A 126 -7.47 10.33 -2.42
N TRP A 127 -7.37 10.25 -1.08
CA TRP A 127 -6.08 10.26 -0.39
C TRP A 127 -5.19 9.10 -0.85
N LEU A 128 -5.72 7.87 -0.91
CA LEU A 128 -4.96 6.68 -1.31
C LEU A 128 -4.40 6.80 -2.72
N PHE A 129 -5.19 7.32 -3.66
CA PHE A 129 -4.77 7.52 -5.04
C PHE A 129 -3.66 8.58 -5.13
N ARG A 130 -3.73 9.67 -4.36
CA ARG A 130 -2.63 10.66 -4.31
C ARG A 130 -1.34 10.06 -3.76
N GLU A 131 -1.42 9.26 -2.71
CA GLU A 131 -0.25 8.65 -2.06
C GLU A 131 0.40 7.52 -2.87
N ALA A 132 -0.36 6.87 -3.77
CA ALA A 132 0.11 5.69 -4.48
C ALA A 132 1.34 5.94 -5.36
N GLU A 133 1.54 7.14 -5.92
CA GLU A 133 2.75 7.48 -6.69
C GLU A 133 4.02 7.35 -5.82
N MET A 134 3.93 7.68 -4.53
CA MET A 134 5.04 7.67 -3.57
C MET A 134 5.25 6.33 -2.87
N ALA A 135 4.41 5.33 -3.16
CA ALA A 135 4.51 4.00 -2.57
C ALA A 135 5.68 3.20 -3.15
N VAL A 136 6.55 2.71 -2.28
CA VAL A 136 7.72 1.90 -2.69
C VAL A 136 7.41 0.41 -2.81
N SER A 137 6.32 -0.05 -2.21
CA SER A 137 5.84 -1.43 -2.28
C SER A 137 4.33 -1.54 -2.02
N ASN A 138 3.77 -2.71 -2.34
CA ASN A 138 2.36 -3.03 -2.04
C ASN A 138 2.06 -2.97 -0.54
N GLU A 139 3.02 -3.41 0.28
CA GLU A 139 2.90 -3.38 1.73
C GLU A 139 2.98 -1.96 2.28
N ASP A 140 3.87 -1.13 1.72
CA ASP A 140 4.01 0.27 2.12
C ASP A 140 2.68 1.02 1.97
N ILE A 141 2.06 0.96 0.78
CA ILE A 141 0.79 1.66 0.56
C ILE A 141 -0.34 1.12 1.45
N ALA A 142 -0.38 -0.19 1.71
CA ALA A 142 -1.38 -0.79 2.59
C ALA A 142 -1.19 -0.35 4.05
N ARG A 143 0.06 -0.29 4.54
CA ARG A 143 0.38 0.24 5.88
C ARG A 143 -0.02 1.71 6.01
N ARG A 144 0.28 2.53 5.01
CA ARG A 144 -0.12 3.94 4.97
C ARG A 144 -1.64 4.09 5.00
N PHE A 145 -2.37 3.31 4.18
CA PHE A 145 -3.83 3.33 4.15
C PHE A 145 -4.46 2.96 5.50
N VAL A 146 -3.94 1.91 6.14
CA VAL A 146 -4.39 1.48 7.46
C VAL A 146 -4.13 2.56 8.51
N ALA A 147 -2.95 3.19 8.47
CA ALA A 147 -2.61 4.29 9.36
C ALA A 147 -3.54 5.50 9.16
N GLU A 148 -3.87 5.83 7.92
CA GLU A 148 -4.77 6.95 7.60
C GLU A 148 -6.22 6.68 8.02
N CYS A 149 -6.70 5.45 7.85
CA CYS A 149 -8.00 5.04 8.40
C CYS A 149 -8.03 5.25 9.92
N ARG A 150 -6.98 4.84 10.66
CA ARG A 150 -6.89 5.10 12.11
C ARG A 150 -6.86 6.59 12.43
N ARG A 151 -6.04 7.37 11.71
CA ARG A 151 -5.90 8.82 11.92
C ARG A 151 -7.24 9.54 11.76
N THR A 152 -8.06 9.10 10.82
CA THR A 152 -9.41 9.65 10.56
C THR A 152 -10.52 8.99 11.38
N ARG A 153 -10.16 8.06 12.29
CA ARG A 153 -11.09 7.23 13.09
C ARG A 153 -12.08 6.45 12.22
N THR A 154 -11.67 6.05 11.02
CA THR A 154 -12.45 5.18 10.14
C THR A 154 -12.10 3.74 10.43
N VAL A 155 -13.11 2.94 10.77
CA VAL A 155 -12.99 1.50 10.98
C VAL A 155 -12.53 0.86 9.68
N LEU A 156 -11.47 0.06 9.77
CA LEU A 156 -10.87 -0.60 8.62
C LEU A 156 -11.90 -1.44 7.85
N PRO A 157 -11.94 -1.36 6.51
CA PRO A 157 -12.74 -2.27 5.71
C PRO A 157 -12.09 -3.67 5.71
N ALA A 158 -12.81 -4.65 5.16
CA ALA A 158 -12.28 -6.00 4.98
C ALA A 158 -10.95 -5.99 4.22
N THR A 159 -10.04 -6.91 4.56
CA THR A 159 -8.70 -7.01 3.97
C THR A 159 -8.74 -7.07 2.44
N SER A 160 -9.71 -7.80 1.87
CA SER A 160 -9.92 -7.86 0.42
C SER A 160 -10.25 -6.51 -0.21
N THR A 161 -10.93 -5.63 0.52
CA THR A 161 -11.20 -4.25 0.08
C THR A 161 -9.93 -3.41 0.14
N ILE A 162 -9.12 -3.57 1.19
CA ILE A 162 -7.81 -2.90 1.31
C ILE A 162 -6.91 -3.28 0.11
N GLU A 163 -6.78 -4.58 -0.16
CA GLU A 163 -5.97 -5.09 -1.29
C GLU A 163 -6.46 -4.53 -2.62
N ARG A 164 -7.77 -4.60 -2.89
CA ARG A 164 -8.37 -4.10 -4.13
C ARG A 164 -8.17 -2.60 -4.33
N LEU A 165 -8.34 -1.80 -3.28
CA LEU A 165 -8.13 -0.36 -3.34
C LEU A 165 -6.66 0.00 -3.57
N CYS A 166 -5.74 -0.66 -2.87
CA CYS A 166 -4.31 -0.48 -3.07
C CYS A 166 -3.90 -0.88 -4.49
N ALA A 167 -4.44 -1.99 -5.01
CA ALA A 167 -4.22 -2.43 -6.40
C ALA A 167 -4.66 -1.37 -7.41
N ALA A 168 -5.89 -0.87 -7.26
CA ALA A 168 -6.45 0.12 -8.15
C ALA A 168 -5.64 1.42 -8.13
N ALA A 169 -5.29 1.90 -6.93
CA ALA A 169 -4.50 3.12 -6.76
C ALA A 169 -3.08 2.98 -7.36
N LEU A 170 -2.45 1.81 -7.23
CA LEU A 170 -1.13 1.56 -7.82
C LEU A 170 -1.16 1.50 -9.35
N VAL A 171 -2.20 0.89 -9.93
CA VAL A 171 -2.39 0.86 -11.40
C VAL A 171 -2.66 2.26 -11.94
N ASP A 172 -3.50 3.03 -11.26
CA ASP A 172 -3.77 4.42 -11.61
C ASP A 172 -2.52 5.30 -11.51
N ALA A 173 -1.72 5.13 -10.46
CA ALA A 173 -0.44 5.83 -10.31
C ALA A 173 0.55 5.47 -11.43
N GLU A 174 0.62 4.20 -11.84
CA GLU A 174 1.46 3.76 -12.98
C GLU A 174 1.03 4.47 -14.28
N ARG A 175 -0.28 4.48 -14.58
CA ARG A 175 -0.83 5.19 -15.75
C ARG A 175 -0.60 6.69 -15.73
N ARG A 176 -0.75 7.34 -14.57
CA ARG A 176 -0.47 8.78 -14.44
C ARG A 176 1.00 9.11 -14.68
N ILE A 177 1.91 8.26 -14.21
CA ILE A 177 3.35 8.40 -14.45
C ILE A 177 3.64 8.24 -15.95
N GLU A 178 3.12 7.19 -16.59
CA GLU A 178 3.28 6.93 -18.02
C GLU A 178 2.74 8.09 -18.86
N THR A 179 1.53 8.57 -18.55
CA THR A 179 0.90 9.70 -19.24
C THR A 179 1.73 10.97 -19.09
N ARG A 180 2.26 11.24 -17.88
CA ARG A 180 3.10 12.42 -17.59
C ARG A 180 4.42 12.40 -18.35
N ILE A 181 5.04 11.23 -18.49
CA ILE A 181 6.27 11.07 -19.27
C ILE A 181 5.96 11.21 -20.76
N ALA A 182 4.95 10.49 -21.25
CA ALA A 182 4.56 10.51 -22.64
C ALA A 182 4.16 11.91 -23.11
N SER A 183 3.40 12.67 -22.32
CA SER A 183 2.95 14.03 -22.70
C SER A 183 4.07 15.03 -22.91
N ARG A 184 5.29 14.74 -22.42
CA ARG A 184 6.49 15.55 -22.63
C ARG A 184 7.32 15.13 -23.84
N LEU A 185 6.97 14.02 -24.50
CA LEU A 185 7.65 13.55 -25.70
C LEU A 185 6.99 14.15 -26.96
N PRO A 186 7.71 15.00 -27.72
CA PRO A 186 7.29 15.44 -29.05
C PRO A 186 7.07 14.26 -29.99
N MET A 187 6.20 14.42 -30.98
CA MET A 187 5.88 13.34 -31.94
C MET A 187 7.14 12.83 -32.67
N SER A 188 8.03 13.73 -33.07
CA SER A 188 9.30 13.38 -33.72
C SER A 188 10.20 12.48 -32.85
N ILE A 189 10.23 12.71 -31.54
CA ILE A 189 11.00 11.86 -30.61
C ILE A 189 10.32 10.52 -30.42
N ARG A 190 8.98 10.48 -30.37
CA ARG A 190 8.22 9.21 -30.29
C ARG A 190 8.51 8.32 -31.49
N GLU A 191 8.49 8.89 -32.69
CA GLU A 191 8.82 8.18 -33.94
C GLU A 191 10.25 7.64 -33.90
N GLN A 192 11.23 8.46 -33.48
CA GLN A 192 12.62 8.02 -33.32
C GLN A 192 12.76 6.88 -32.31
N LEU A 193 12.06 6.95 -31.17
CA LEU A 193 12.09 5.90 -30.14
C LEU A 193 11.46 4.60 -30.63
N LEU A 194 10.39 4.66 -31.42
CA LEU A 194 9.76 3.48 -32.05
C LEU A 194 10.65 2.89 -33.14
N ALA A 195 11.29 3.73 -33.96
CA ALA A 195 12.23 3.30 -34.99
C ALA A 195 13.39 2.47 -34.43
N LEU A 196 13.77 2.68 -33.16
CA LEU A 196 14.78 1.85 -32.49
C LEU A 196 14.42 0.35 -32.48
N LEU A 197 13.13 0.01 -32.50
CA LEU A 197 12.63 -1.35 -32.44
C LEU A 197 12.58 -2.05 -33.81
N GLU A 198 12.68 -1.28 -34.90
CA GLU A 198 12.54 -1.75 -36.28
C GLU A 198 13.84 -1.64 -37.06
N GLU A 199 14.52 -0.49 -37.01
CA GLU A 199 15.75 -0.25 -37.76
C GLU A 199 16.91 -1.13 -37.27
N THR A 200 17.67 -1.69 -38.20
CA THR A 200 18.85 -2.51 -37.90
C THR A 200 20.14 -1.68 -37.96
N ALA A 201 21.05 -1.97 -37.04
CA ALA A 201 22.46 -1.62 -37.16
C ALA A 201 23.21 -2.80 -37.81
N ASP A 202 23.99 -2.50 -38.85
CA ASP A 202 24.80 -3.47 -39.62
C ASP A 202 24.01 -4.70 -40.11
N ASP A 203 22.71 -4.52 -40.41
CA ASP A 203 21.76 -5.57 -40.83
C ASP A 203 21.69 -6.80 -39.90
N ARG A 204 22.09 -6.66 -38.63
CA ARG A 204 22.22 -7.78 -37.69
C ARG A 204 21.31 -7.67 -36.48
N VAL A 205 21.25 -6.50 -35.87
CA VAL A 205 20.52 -6.27 -34.61
C VAL A 205 19.74 -4.97 -34.71
N THR A 206 18.60 -4.87 -34.03
CA THR A 206 17.85 -3.60 -33.98
C THR A 206 18.68 -2.51 -33.29
N ARG A 207 18.44 -1.25 -33.62
CA ARG A 207 19.09 -0.09 -32.98
C ARG A 207 18.92 -0.12 -31.45
N PHE A 208 17.77 -0.57 -30.97
CA PHE A 208 17.50 -0.81 -29.54
C PHE A 208 18.48 -1.81 -28.90
N VAL A 209 18.74 -2.94 -29.56
CA VAL A 209 19.69 -3.95 -29.07
C VAL A 209 21.13 -3.44 -29.21
N TRP A 210 21.47 -2.80 -30.33
CA TRP A 210 22.79 -2.23 -30.59
C TRP A 210 23.22 -1.18 -29.56
N LEU A 211 22.30 -0.30 -29.15
CA LEU A 211 22.54 0.72 -28.10
C LEU A 211 22.82 0.10 -26.73
N ARG A 212 22.31 -1.12 -26.47
CA ARG A 212 22.49 -1.83 -25.20
C ARG A 212 23.71 -2.75 -25.17
N GLN A 213 24.30 -3.03 -26.32
CA GLN A 213 25.53 -3.81 -26.41
C GLN A 213 26.72 -2.96 -25.97
N PHE A 214 27.05 -3.05 -24.69
CA PHE A 214 28.27 -2.46 -24.14
C PHE A 214 29.40 -3.49 -24.21
N GLU A 215 30.35 -3.27 -25.12
CA GLU A 215 31.57 -4.08 -25.23
C GLU A 215 32.75 -3.27 -24.66
N PRO A 216 33.20 -3.54 -23.42
CA PRO A 216 34.41 -2.93 -22.90
C PRO A 216 35.61 -3.42 -23.72
N GLY A 217 36.31 -2.49 -24.36
CA GLY A 217 37.54 -2.76 -25.10
C GLY A 217 38.62 -1.72 -24.81
N SER A 218 39.87 -2.10 -25.00
CA SER A 218 41.05 -1.29 -24.66
C SER A 218 41.74 -0.65 -25.87
N ASN A 219 41.05 -0.56 -27.02
CA ASN A 219 41.60 -0.03 -28.26
C ASN A 219 40.73 1.10 -28.85
N SER A 220 41.31 1.86 -29.78
CA SER A 220 40.66 3.02 -30.40
C SER A 220 39.40 2.65 -31.19
N SER A 221 39.33 1.44 -31.75
CA SER A 221 38.13 0.98 -32.47
C SER A 221 36.96 0.78 -31.50
N SER A 222 37.20 0.21 -30.32
CA SER A 222 36.20 0.08 -29.25
C SER A 222 35.73 1.45 -28.76
N ALA A 223 36.65 2.41 -28.62
CA ALA A 223 36.30 3.79 -28.25
C ALA A 223 35.40 4.45 -29.31
N ASN A 224 35.74 4.33 -30.60
CA ASN A 224 34.92 4.88 -31.69
C ASN A 224 33.51 4.28 -31.70
N ARG A 225 33.36 2.97 -31.51
CA ARG A 225 32.03 2.33 -31.43
C ARG A 225 31.20 2.85 -30.24
N LEU A 226 31.83 3.25 -29.14
CA LEU A 226 31.12 3.87 -28.01
C LEU A 226 30.73 5.32 -28.33
N LEU A 227 31.60 6.06 -29.02
CA LEU A 227 31.29 7.41 -29.51
C LEU A 227 30.12 7.40 -30.51
N ASP A 228 30.08 6.44 -31.44
CA ASP A 228 28.97 6.29 -32.39
C ASP A 228 27.63 6.09 -31.67
N ARG A 229 27.62 5.30 -30.59
CA ARG A 229 26.42 5.09 -29.75
C ARG A 229 26.04 6.35 -28.98
N LEU A 230 27.02 7.05 -28.40
CA LEU A 230 26.78 8.29 -27.69
C LEU A 230 26.21 9.37 -28.62
N GLU A 231 26.81 9.53 -29.80
CA GLU A 231 26.34 10.48 -30.82
C GLU A 231 24.91 10.14 -31.27
N TYR A 232 24.61 8.85 -31.48
CA TYR A 232 23.25 8.41 -31.79
C TYR A 232 22.27 8.74 -30.66
N LEU A 233 22.61 8.47 -29.39
CA LEU A 233 21.76 8.82 -28.24
C LEU A 233 21.56 10.33 -28.10
N GLN A 234 22.59 11.12 -28.33
CA GLN A 234 22.52 12.59 -28.27
C GLN A 234 21.61 13.15 -29.37
N ARG A 235 21.57 12.54 -30.56
CA ARG A 235 20.68 12.94 -31.65
C ARG A 235 19.20 12.72 -31.37
N ILE A 236 18.84 11.82 -30.45
CA ILE A 236 17.44 11.64 -30.02
C ILE A 236 16.92 12.89 -29.31
N ASP A 237 17.82 13.69 -28.71
CA ASP A 237 17.52 15.00 -28.10
C ASP A 237 16.35 14.95 -27.10
N LEU A 238 16.42 14.00 -26.15
CA LEU A 238 15.40 13.83 -25.13
C LEU A 238 15.27 15.09 -24.25
N PRO A 239 14.05 15.57 -23.94
CA PRO A 239 13.85 16.72 -23.07
C PRO A 239 14.47 16.50 -21.68
N GLU A 240 15.22 17.49 -21.17
CA GLU A 240 15.86 17.40 -19.85
C GLU A 240 14.84 17.23 -18.70
N ASP A 241 13.63 17.76 -18.88
CA ASP A 241 12.54 17.70 -17.91
C ASP A 241 11.61 16.48 -18.09
N LEU A 242 11.94 15.55 -18.99
CA LEU A 242 11.13 14.37 -19.32
C LEU A 242 10.63 13.64 -18.06
N LEU A 243 11.50 13.45 -17.08
CA LEU A 243 11.21 12.74 -15.83
C LEU A 243 10.88 13.66 -14.65
N ALA A 244 10.73 14.97 -14.86
CA ALA A 244 10.46 15.93 -13.79
C ALA A 244 9.17 15.58 -13.03
N GLY A 245 9.23 15.51 -11.70
CA GLY A 245 8.09 15.14 -10.87
C GLY A 245 7.72 13.64 -10.91
N VAL A 246 8.57 12.77 -11.47
CA VAL A 246 8.45 11.31 -11.32
C VAL A 246 9.37 10.87 -10.16
N PRO A 247 8.86 10.14 -9.14
CA PRO A 247 9.70 9.69 -8.04
C PRO A 247 10.86 8.80 -8.50
N ALA A 248 12.05 8.97 -7.92
CA ALA A 248 13.26 8.25 -8.34
C ALA A 248 13.12 6.70 -8.30
N HIS A 249 12.37 6.17 -7.33
CA HIS A 249 12.10 4.73 -7.25
C HIS A 249 11.23 4.24 -8.42
N ARG A 250 10.34 5.09 -8.96
CA ARG A 250 9.53 4.80 -10.15
C ARG A 250 10.39 4.81 -11.42
N VAL A 251 11.28 5.79 -11.55
CA VAL A 251 12.28 5.81 -12.64
C VAL A 251 13.14 4.54 -12.60
N THR A 252 13.60 4.14 -11.42
CA THR A 252 14.38 2.90 -11.25
C THR A 252 13.58 1.65 -11.65
N ARG A 253 12.28 1.61 -11.36
CA ARG A 253 11.39 0.51 -11.78
C ARG A 253 11.20 0.49 -13.29
N LEU A 254 10.94 1.64 -13.93
CA LEU A 254 10.81 1.76 -15.38
C LEU A 254 12.11 1.32 -16.08
N ARG A 255 13.27 1.76 -15.58
CA ARG A 255 14.59 1.30 -16.05
C ARG A 255 14.72 -0.22 -16.00
N ARG A 256 14.40 -0.83 -14.85
CA ARG A 256 14.44 -2.29 -14.68
C ARG A 256 13.44 -3.03 -15.58
N GLN A 257 12.29 -2.42 -15.88
CA GLN A 257 11.33 -2.96 -16.85
C GLN A 257 11.95 -2.94 -18.26
N GLY A 258 12.46 -1.79 -18.71
CA GLY A 258 13.14 -1.65 -20.00
C GLY A 258 14.35 -2.58 -20.16
N GLU A 259 15.11 -2.83 -19.09
CA GLU A 259 16.22 -3.78 -19.09
C GLU A 259 15.79 -5.23 -19.35
N ARG A 260 14.53 -5.60 -19.05
CA ARG A 260 14.03 -6.98 -19.22
C ARG A 260 13.50 -7.26 -20.62
N TYR A 261 13.01 -6.26 -21.32
CA TYR A 261 12.45 -6.44 -22.65
C TYR A 261 13.55 -6.48 -23.72
N TYR A 262 13.37 -7.36 -24.71
CA TYR A 262 14.05 -7.30 -25.99
C TYR A 262 13.17 -6.54 -27.00
N ALA A 263 13.69 -6.25 -28.20
CA ALA A 263 12.95 -5.47 -29.20
C ALA A 263 11.57 -6.09 -29.52
N ASP A 264 11.50 -7.40 -29.71
CA ASP A 264 10.24 -8.10 -29.97
C ASP A 264 9.25 -7.96 -28.80
N GLY A 265 9.74 -8.14 -27.56
CA GLY A 265 8.90 -7.99 -26.37
C GLY A 265 8.45 -6.56 -26.09
N MET A 266 9.14 -5.54 -26.63
CA MET A 266 8.66 -4.15 -26.61
C MET A 266 7.59 -3.91 -27.68
N ARG A 267 7.73 -4.50 -28.88
CA ARG A 267 6.74 -4.40 -29.97
C ARG A 267 5.41 -5.08 -29.63
N ASP A 268 5.46 -6.16 -28.85
CA ASP A 268 4.27 -6.89 -28.40
C ASP A 268 3.55 -6.23 -27.21
N LEU A 269 4.01 -5.07 -26.73
CA LEU A 269 3.29 -4.32 -25.70
C LEU A 269 1.98 -3.79 -26.28
N PRO A 270 0.85 -3.91 -25.57
CA PRO A 270 -0.41 -3.37 -26.05
C PRO A 270 -0.30 -1.85 -26.26
N GLU A 271 -0.78 -1.39 -27.41
CA GLU A 271 -1.04 0.03 -27.65
C GLU A 271 -2.29 0.42 -26.83
N ASP A 272 -2.06 0.92 -25.61
CA ASP A 272 -3.10 1.55 -24.79
C ASP A 272 -3.39 2.99 -25.27
#